data_AF-A0A2H1HHK5-F1
#
_entry.id   AF-A0A2H1HHK5-F1
#
_cell.length_a   1.000
_cell.length_b   1.000
_cell.length_c   1.000
_cell.angle_alpha   90.00
_cell.angle_beta   90.00
_cell.angle_gamma   90.00
#
_symmetry.space_group_name_H-M   'P 1'
#
loop_
_entity.id
_entity.type
_entity.pdbx_description
1 polymer ?
#
loop_
_entity_poly.entity_id
_entity_poly.type
_entity_poly.pdbx_seq_one_letter_code
_entity_poly.pdbx_strand_id
1 'polypeptide(L)'
;MKVVALTTRYLVALVAVLTLTMTVGVTASSATESEDIDREAVSRLHDALVKARADGIEVEGDISEEALISEFENSGLTAQAAPNGCSTPKALKKAASKWNKLFKPACDKHDRCYSKDSKKDRIRCDTDFRANMKGICKKKKSGKASCYTVAVIYFEAVRAGGKSHYKGKGSPR
;
A
#
# COMPACT_ATOMS: atom_id res chain seq x y z
N MET A 1 -49.48 33.55 -59.04
CA MET A 1 -49.98 34.84 -58.53
C MET A 1 -51.00 34.60 -57.43
N LYS A 2 -50.68 34.96 -56.18
CA LYS A 2 -51.54 35.72 -55.25
C LYS A 2 -50.88 35.74 -53.87
N VAL A 3 -50.57 36.96 -53.45
CA VAL A 3 -50.15 37.37 -52.11
C VAL A 3 -51.37 37.34 -51.20
N VAL A 4 -51.27 36.82 -49.97
CA VAL A 4 -52.02 37.36 -48.82
C VAL A 4 -51.17 37.18 -47.56
N ALA A 5 -50.72 38.30 -47.00
CA ALA A 5 -50.29 38.40 -45.62
C ALA A 5 -51.52 38.47 -44.72
N LEU A 6 -51.50 37.84 -43.53
CA LEU A 6 -52.32 38.33 -42.42
C LEU A 6 -51.61 38.09 -41.07
N THR A 7 -51.37 39.21 -40.42
CA THR A 7 -50.89 39.45 -39.06
C THR A 7 -51.73 38.75 -37.99
N THR A 8 -51.12 38.32 -36.87
CA THR A 8 -51.67 38.53 -35.51
C THR A 8 -50.55 38.35 -34.47
N ARG A 9 -50.36 39.35 -33.60
CA ARG A 9 -49.46 39.33 -32.44
C ARG A 9 -50.23 38.89 -31.19
N TYR A 10 -49.45 38.45 -30.19
CA TYR A 10 -49.75 38.30 -28.76
C TYR A 10 -50.47 37.01 -28.31
N LEU A 11 -49.76 36.19 -27.54
CA LEU A 11 -49.96 36.09 -26.09
C LEU A 11 -48.82 35.29 -25.47
N VAL A 12 -48.08 35.96 -24.57
CA VAL A 12 -47.08 35.36 -23.69
C VAL A 12 -47.84 34.51 -22.67
N ALA A 13 -47.71 33.19 -22.75
CA ALA A 13 -48.12 32.29 -21.68
C ALA A 13 -46.85 31.73 -21.04
N LEU A 14 -46.50 32.30 -19.88
CA LEU A 14 -45.53 31.77 -18.93
C LEU A 14 -45.98 30.38 -18.47
N VAL A 15 -45.43 29.33 -19.10
CA VAL A 15 -45.51 27.98 -18.55
C VAL A 15 -44.36 27.84 -17.57
N ALA A 16 -44.68 27.92 -16.27
CA ALA A 16 -43.77 27.59 -15.20
C ALA A 16 -43.47 26.08 -15.27
N VAL A 17 -42.34 25.72 -15.89
CA VAL A 17 -41.84 24.35 -15.87
C VAL A 17 -41.27 24.09 -14.48
N LEU A 18 -42.07 23.48 -13.62
CA LEU A 18 -41.63 22.94 -12.34
C LEU A 18 -40.78 21.70 -12.63
N THR A 19 -39.50 21.88 -12.93
CA THR A 19 -38.54 20.78 -13.05
C THR A 19 -38.29 20.20 -11.66
N LEU A 20 -38.93 19.08 -11.36
CA LEU A 20 -38.60 18.25 -10.22
C LEU A 20 -37.22 17.62 -10.50
N THR A 21 -36.15 18.33 -10.13
CA THR A 21 -34.80 17.75 -10.17
C THR A 21 -34.73 16.71 -9.07
N MET A 22 -34.87 15.43 -9.43
CA MET A 22 -34.37 14.35 -8.59
C MET A 22 -32.86 14.51 -8.53
N THR A 23 -32.38 15.17 -7.47
CA THR A 23 -31.01 15.05 -7.05
C THR A 23 -30.82 13.60 -6.66
N VAL A 24 -30.38 12.77 -7.60
CA VAL A 24 -29.57 11.60 -7.25
C VAL A 24 -28.39 12.18 -6.48
N GLY A 25 -28.52 12.15 -5.16
CA GLY A 25 -27.38 12.28 -4.28
C GLY A 25 -26.46 11.14 -4.64
N VAL A 26 -25.55 11.39 -5.56
CA VAL A 26 -24.26 10.71 -5.57
C VAL A 26 -23.66 11.12 -4.24
N THR A 27 -23.96 10.34 -3.20
CA THR A 27 -23.09 10.30 -2.04
C THR A 27 -21.76 9.92 -2.63
N ALA A 28 -20.86 10.89 -2.77
CA ALA A 28 -19.45 10.62 -2.91
C ALA A 28 -19.11 9.76 -1.70
N SER A 29 -19.14 8.45 -1.89
CA SER A 29 -18.57 7.52 -0.95
C SER A 29 -17.16 8.04 -0.76
N SER A 30 -16.82 8.40 0.47
CA SER A 30 -15.58 9.06 0.84
C SER A 30 -14.40 8.23 0.32
N ALA A 31 -13.96 8.53 -0.91
CA ALA A 31 -12.76 8.00 -1.52
C ALA A 31 -11.57 8.75 -0.92
N THR A 32 -11.40 8.62 0.40
CA THR A 32 -10.08 8.43 0.93
C THR A 32 -9.71 6.98 0.60
N GLU A 33 -9.44 6.68 -0.68
CA GLU A 33 -8.49 5.60 -0.92
C GLU A 33 -7.27 5.99 -0.10
N SER A 34 -6.96 5.21 0.94
CA SER A 34 -5.98 5.59 1.94
C SER A 34 -4.68 5.98 1.22
N GLU A 35 -4.36 7.27 1.18
CA GLU A 35 -3.19 7.81 0.47
C GLU A 35 -1.86 7.21 0.98
N ASP A 36 -1.94 6.43 2.06
CA ASP A 36 -0.86 5.75 2.75
C ASP A 36 -0.61 4.31 2.28
N ILE A 37 -1.53 3.69 1.51
CA ILE A 37 -1.36 2.33 0.97
C ILE A 37 -0.91 2.38 -0.49
N ASP A 38 0.25 1.79 -0.78
CA ASP A 38 0.80 1.64 -2.13
C ASP A 38 0.24 0.34 -2.76
N ARG A 39 -0.84 0.46 -3.53
CA ARG A 39 -1.54 -0.69 -4.17
C ARG A 39 -0.63 -1.48 -5.11
N GLU A 40 0.30 -0.82 -5.81
CA GLU A 40 1.26 -1.51 -6.67
C GLU A 40 2.22 -2.37 -5.83
N ALA A 41 2.67 -1.86 -4.68
CA ALA A 41 3.44 -2.65 -3.73
C ALA A 41 2.63 -3.79 -3.09
N VAL A 42 1.32 -3.65 -2.89
CA VAL A 42 0.46 -4.76 -2.47
C VAL A 42 0.45 -5.87 -3.51
N SER A 43 0.29 -5.54 -4.79
CA SER A 43 0.32 -6.54 -5.87
C SER A 43 1.68 -7.27 -5.92
N ARG A 44 2.80 -6.52 -5.80
CA ARG A 44 4.13 -7.13 -5.72
C ARG A 44 4.34 -7.97 -4.44
N LEU A 45 3.72 -7.58 -3.32
CA LEU A 45 3.71 -8.36 -2.09
C LEU A 45 2.94 -9.67 -2.26
N HIS A 46 1.77 -9.63 -2.91
CA HIS A 46 1.00 -10.82 -3.26
C HIS A 46 1.84 -11.81 -4.06
N ASP A 47 2.47 -11.36 -5.15
CA ASP A 47 3.35 -12.19 -5.98
C ASP A 47 4.51 -12.81 -5.18
N ALA A 48 5.12 -12.01 -4.30
CA ALA A 48 6.22 -12.48 -3.45
C ALA A 48 5.75 -13.54 -2.44
N LEU A 49 4.54 -13.42 -1.89
CA LEU A 49 3.93 -14.39 -0.98
C LEU A 49 3.53 -15.68 -1.71
N VAL A 50 2.97 -15.58 -2.92
CA VAL A 50 2.69 -16.74 -3.79
C VAL A 50 3.99 -17.50 -4.07
N LYS A 51 5.05 -16.77 -4.44
CA LYS A 51 6.37 -17.36 -4.66
C LYS A 51 6.93 -18.01 -3.38
N ALA A 52 6.81 -17.36 -2.22
CA ALA A 52 7.27 -17.93 -0.96
C ALA A 52 6.57 -19.25 -0.64
N ARG A 53 5.26 -19.34 -0.85
CA ARG A 53 4.50 -20.59 -0.71
C ARG A 53 5.01 -21.67 -1.65
N ALA A 54 5.26 -21.34 -2.91
CA ALA A 54 5.84 -22.28 -3.89
C ALA A 54 7.27 -22.73 -3.52
N ASP A 55 8.05 -21.85 -2.88
CA ASP A 55 9.41 -22.13 -2.38
C ASP A 55 9.39 -22.88 -1.01
N GLY A 56 8.23 -23.34 -0.53
CA GLY A 56 8.08 -24.10 0.71
C GLY A 56 8.21 -23.27 1.99
N ILE A 57 8.07 -21.95 1.89
CA ILE A 57 8.02 -21.06 3.05
C ILE A 57 6.60 -21.09 3.62
N GLU A 58 6.47 -21.26 4.93
CA GLU A 58 5.16 -21.21 5.59
C GLU A 58 4.57 -19.80 5.49
N VAL A 59 3.50 -19.69 4.70
CA VAL A 59 2.72 -18.47 4.47
C VAL A 59 1.29 -18.75 4.93
N GLU A 60 0.78 -17.95 5.85
CA GLU A 60 -0.52 -18.13 6.49
C GLU A 60 -1.56 -17.14 6.01
N GLY A 61 -2.83 -17.50 6.19
CA GLY A 61 -3.97 -16.61 5.94
C GLY A 61 -4.32 -16.44 4.46
N ASP A 62 -5.31 -15.58 4.23
CA ASP A 62 -5.62 -15.10 2.89
C ASP A 62 -4.55 -14.09 2.46
N ILE A 63 -3.98 -14.33 1.28
CA ILE A 63 -2.95 -13.48 0.68
C ILE A 63 -3.47 -12.73 -0.55
N SER A 64 -4.77 -12.79 -0.83
CA SER A 64 -5.41 -11.97 -1.86
C SER A 64 -5.07 -10.49 -1.67
N GLU A 65 -4.99 -9.74 -2.77
CA GLU A 65 -4.65 -8.30 -2.68
C GLU A 65 -5.64 -7.56 -1.79
N GLU A 66 -6.92 -7.94 -1.85
CA GLU A 66 -8.01 -7.39 -1.04
C GLU A 66 -7.80 -7.67 0.45
N ALA A 67 -7.42 -8.90 0.82
CA ALA A 67 -7.11 -9.24 2.21
C ALA A 67 -5.87 -8.50 2.72
N LEU A 68 -4.84 -8.34 1.87
CA LEU A 68 -3.64 -7.60 2.22
C LEU A 68 -3.92 -6.10 2.41
N ILE A 69 -4.72 -5.49 1.54
CA ILE A 69 -5.19 -4.10 1.68
C ILE A 69 -5.95 -3.97 3.00
N SER A 70 -6.92 -4.85 3.24
CA SER A 70 -7.71 -4.84 4.48
C SER A 70 -6.83 -4.99 5.73
N GLU A 71 -5.77 -5.80 5.68
CA GLU A 71 -4.80 -5.90 6.78
C GLU A 71 -4.06 -4.58 7.02
N PHE A 72 -3.55 -3.94 5.97
CA PHE A 72 -2.83 -2.66 6.10
C PHE A 72 -3.73 -1.51 6.57
N GLU A 73 -4.99 -1.48 6.14
CA GLU A 73 -5.98 -0.51 6.61
C GLU A 73 -6.28 -0.69 8.11
N ASN A 74 -6.49 -1.93 8.56
CA ASN A 74 -6.96 -2.21 9.92
C ASN A 74 -5.85 -2.31 10.97
N SER A 75 -4.65 -2.75 10.58
CA SER A 75 -3.58 -3.12 11.52
C SER A 75 -2.26 -2.40 11.28
N GLY A 76 -2.11 -1.71 10.14
CA GLY A 76 -0.82 -1.22 9.68
C GLY A 76 0.22 -2.34 9.57
N LEU A 77 1.49 -1.96 9.39
CA LEU A 77 2.58 -2.93 9.55
C LEU A 77 2.79 -3.20 11.03
N THR A 78 2.38 -4.37 11.50
CA THR A 78 2.64 -4.74 12.89
C THR A 78 4.17 -4.88 13.09
N ALA A 79 4.75 -3.99 13.91
CA ALA A 79 6.10 -4.19 14.42
C ALA A 79 6.01 -5.26 15.52
N GLN A 80 6.54 -6.47 15.29
CA GLN A 80 6.48 -7.53 16.31
C GLN A 80 7.56 -7.39 17.39
N ALA A 81 8.22 -6.23 17.47
CA ALA A 81 9.19 -5.91 18.49
C ALA A 81 9.08 -4.42 18.89
N ALA A 82 9.46 -4.14 20.13
CA ALA A 82 9.69 -2.80 20.69
C ALA A 82 10.61 -1.98 19.74
N PRO A 83 10.72 -0.64 19.85
CA PRO A 83 11.48 0.15 18.87
C PRO A 83 12.83 -0.51 18.57
N ASN A 84 13.17 -0.73 17.29
CA ASN A 84 14.20 -1.66 16.77
C ASN A 84 13.72 -3.11 16.51
N GLY A 85 12.59 -3.22 15.82
CA GLY A 85 11.92 -4.48 15.48
C GLY A 85 11.69 -4.63 13.99
N CYS A 86 11.55 -5.85 13.48
CA CYS A 86 11.17 -6.03 12.08
C CYS A 86 9.65 -5.88 11.91
N SER A 87 9.22 -5.06 10.95
CA SER A 87 7.85 -4.98 10.44
C SER A 87 7.53 -6.20 9.58
N THR A 88 7.05 -7.29 10.19
CA THR A 88 6.76 -8.52 9.45
C THR A 88 5.30 -8.51 8.99
N PRO A 89 4.99 -8.78 7.71
CA PRO A 89 3.60 -9.00 7.30
C PRO A 89 3.01 -10.22 8.02
N LYS A 90 1.72 -10.18 8.40
CA LYS A 90 1.06 -11.25 9.18
C LYS A 90 1.09 -12.61 8.48
N ALA A 91 1.09 -12.60 7.15
CA ALA A 91 1.23 -13.80 6.33
C ALA A 91 2.52 -14.60 6.64
N LEU A 92 3.55 -13.98 7.22
CA LEU A 92 4.78 -14.65 7.66
C LEU A 92 4.87 -14.87 9.17
N LYS A 93 3.78 -14.69 9.94
CA LYS A 93 3.81 -14.70 11.41
C LYS A 93 4.51 -15.92 12.01
N LYS A 94 4.22 -17.14 11.56
CA LYS A 94 4.92 -18.35 12.05
C LYS A 94 6.39 -18.39 11.69
N ALA A 95 6.76 -17.92 10.51
CA ALA A 95 8.15 -17.85 10.08
C ALA A 95 8.89 -16.62 10.65
N ALA A 96 8.17 -15.67 11.25
CA ALA A 96 8.68 -14.36 11.65
C ALA A 96 9.84 -14.46 12.64
N SER A 97 9.77 -15.34 13.64
CA SER A 97 10.86 -15.48 14.63
C SER A 97 12.22 -15.78 13.98
N LYS A 98 12.25 -16.72 13.02
CA LYS A 98 13.45 -17.09 12.28
C LYS A 98 13.97 -15.93 11.42
N TRP A 99 13.08 -15.30 10.65
CA TRP A 99 13.48 -14.26 9.70
C TRP A 99 13.79 -12.93 10.38
N ASN A 100 13.06 -12.56 11.43
CA ASN A 100 13.33 -11.38 12.24
C ASN A 100 14.69 -11.49 12.93
N LYS A 101 15.02 -12.65 13.51
CA LYS A 101 16.35 -12.86 14.09
C LYS A 101 17.45 -12.70 13.05
N LEU A 102 17.23 -13.19 11.82
CA LEU A 102 18.21 -13.08 10.73
C LEU A 102 18.35 -11.65 10.21
N PHE A 103 17.24 -10.93 10.02
CA PHE A 103 17.19 -9.61 9.40
C PHE A 103 17.23 -8.45 10.39
N LYS A 104 17.28 -8.71 11.70
CA LYS A 104 17.36 -7.67 12.73
C LYS A 104 18.37 -6.56 12.41
N PRO A 105 19.62 -6.85 11.96
CA PRO A 105 20.57 -5.79 11.65
C PRO A 105 20.13 -4.87 10.49
N ALA A 106 19.33 -5.38 9.54
CA ALA A 106 18.74 -4.60 8.46
C ALA A 106 17.51 -3.80 8.95
N CYS A 107 16.65 -4.43 9.76
CA CYS A 107 15.49 -3.77 10.37
C CYS A 107 15.93 -2.58 11.24
N ASP A 108 16.93 -2.77 12.11
CA ASP A 108 17.46 -1.69 12.97
C ASP A 108 18.01 -0.50 12.16
N LYS A 109 18.59 -0.76 10.97
CA LYS A 109 19.04 0.30 10.06
C LYS A 109 17.88 1.02 9.40
N HIS A 110 16.83 0.28 9.01
CA HIS A 110 15.62 0.83 8.40
C HIS A 110 14.87 1.72 9.39
N ASP A 111 14.68 1.27 10.64
CA ASP A 111 14.08 2.05 11.72
C ASP A 111 14.81 3.37 11.97
N ARG A 112 16.15 3.35 11.99
CA ARG A 112 16.95 4.59 12.09
C ARG A 112 16.78 5.50 10.87
N CYS A 113 16.58 4.94 9.68
CA CYS A 113 16.35 5.71 8.46
C CYS A 113 14.95 6.34 8.44
N TYR A 114 13.97 5.67 9.04
CA TYR A 114 12.60 6.14 9.21
C TYR A 114 12.45 7.16 10.35
N SER A 115 13.46 7.33 11.20
CA SER A 115 13.38 8.24 12.34
C SER A 115 13.40 9.71 11.92
N LYS A 116 12.91 10.57 12.83
CA LYS A 116 12.84 12.03 12.67
C LYS A 116 14.16 12.74 12.38
N ASP A 117 15.28 12.06 12.62
CA ASP A 117 16.62 12.65 12.44
C ASP A 117 17.18 12.41 11.04
N SER A 118 16.59 11.47 10.30
CA SER A 118 16.98 11.15 8.92
C SER A 118 16.49 12.21 7.93
N LYS A 119 17.33 12.55 6.95
CA LYS A 119 16.97 13.38 5.78
C LYS A 119 16.79 12.55 4.51
N LYS A 120 16.87 11.21 4.61
CA LYS A 120 16.81 10.32 3.45
C LYS A 120 15.36 10.03 3.09
N ASP A 121 15.03 10.13 1.80
CA ASP A 121 13.71 9.79 1.28
C ASP A 121 13.31 8.36 1.65
N ARG A 122 12.02 8.16 1.91
CA ARG A 122 11.46 6.86 2.30
C ARG A 122 11.83 5.76 1.29
N ILE A 123 11.64 5.98 -0.01
CA ILE A 123 12.03 5.01 -1.05
C ILE A 123 13.51 4.59 -0.97
N ARG A 124 14.41 5.51 -0.58
CA ARG A 124 15.83 5.21 -0.39
C ARG A 124 16.05 4.38 0.87
N CYS A 125 15.34 4.69 1.97
CA CYS A 125 15.34 3.85 3.17
C CYS A 125 14.89 2.41 2.86
N ASP A 126 13.80 2.24 2.13
CA ASP A 126 13.23 0.94 1.77
C ASP A 126 14.17 0.16 0.83
N THR A 127 14.75 0.83 -0.15
CA THR A 127 15.71 0.20 -1.08
C THR A 127 16.97 -0.26 -0.36
N ASP A 128 17.51 0.56 0.53
CA ASP A 128 18.65 0.19 1.38
C ASP A 128 18.29 -0.96 2.32
N PHE A 129 17.08 -0.98 2.86
CA PHE A 129 16.59 -2.08 3.69
C PHE A 129 16.63 -3.41 2.93
N ARG A 130 16.07 -3.44 1.71
CA ARG A 130 16.16 -4.61 0.83
C ARG A 130 17.60 -4.99 0.52
N ALA A 131 18.46 -4.02 0.19
CA ALA A 131 19.86 -4.27 -0.12
C ALA A 131 20.62 -4.86 1.08
N ASN A 132 20.37 -4.36 2.30
CA ASN A 132 20.95 -4.88 3.54
C ASN A 132 20.50 -6.32 3.80
N MET A 133 19.20 -6.63 3.66
CA MET A 133 18.70 -8.00 3.79
C MET A 133 19.31 -8.95 2.75
N LYS A 134 19.39 -8.52 1.49
CA LYS A 134 20.07 -9.28 0.42
C LYS A 134 21.56 -9.51 0.76
N GLY A 135 22.23 -8.52 1.35
CA GLY A 135 23.61 -8.64 1.84
C GLY A 135 23.77 -9.71 2.93
N ILE A 136 22.79 -9.84 3.82
CA ILE A 136 22.73 -10.93 4.81
C ILE A 136 22.54 -12.28 4.10
N CYS A 137 21.62 -12.37 3.15
CA CYS A 137 21.35 -13.60 2.39
C CYS A 137 22.57 -14.09 1.59
N LYS A 138 23.38 -13.18 1.04
CA LYS A 138 24.62 -13.53 0.31
C LYS A 138 25.56 -14.42 1.13
N LYS A 139 25.61 -14.23 2.46
CA LYS A 139 26.49 -14.94 3.39
C LYS A 139 25.98 -16.33 3.78
N LYS A 140 24.74 -16.70 3.43
CA LYS A 140 24.19 -18.02 3.75
C LYS A 140 24.80 -19.12 2.87
N LYS A 141 25.12 -20.25 3.50
CA LYS A 141 25.55 -21.50 2.82
C LYS A 141 24.37 -22.28 2.25
N SER A 142 23.20 -22.25 2.90
CA SER A 142 21.97 -22.94 2.47
C SER A 142 20.75 -22.02 2.60
N GLY A 143 19.69 -22.31 1.84
CA GLY A 143 18.43 -21.54 1.87
C GLY A 143 18.58 -20.10 1.38
N LYS A 144 19.51 -19.83 0.45
CA LYS A 144 19.78 -18.50 -0.09
C LYS A 144 18.60 -17.97 -0.93
N ALA A 145 17.96 -18.84 -1.73
CA ALA A 145 16.78 -18.50 -2.52
C ALA A 145 15.62 -18.04 -1.62
N SER A 146 15.21 -18.86 -0.65
CA SER A 146 14.16 -18.50 0.31
C SER A 146 14.49 -17.23 1.09
N CYS A 147 15.76 -17.03 1.48
CA CYS A 147 16.19 -15.79 2.12
C CYS A 147 15.95 -14.56 1.23
N TYR A 148 16.28 -14.65 -0.06
CA TYR A 148 16.00 -13.55 -0.99
C TYR A 148 14.51 -13.33 -1.20
N THR A 149 13.70 -14.39 -1.28
CA THR A 149 12.24 -14.27 -1.37
C THR A 149 11.69 -13.53 -0.15
N VAL A 150 12.10 -13.89 1.07
CA VAL A 150 11.65 -13.17 2.28
C VAL A 150 12.16 -11.73 2.33
N ALA A 151 13.39 -11.47 1.88
CA ALA A 151 13.89 -10.09 1.77
C ALA A 151 13.06 -9.22 0.82
N VAL A 152 12.48 -9.82 -0.23
CA VAL A 152 11.52 -9.12 -1.11
C VAL A 152 10.21 -8.90 -0.38
N ILE A 153 9.66 -9.91 0.30
CA ILE A 153 8.41 -9.78 1.07
C ILE A 153 8.48 -8.64 2.08
N TYR A 154 9.57 -8.56 2.86
CA TYR A 154 9.73 -7.49 3.86
C TYR A 154 9.80 -6.12 3.21
N PHE A 155 10.49 -6.00 2.06
CA PHE A 155 10.55 -4.75 1.30
C PHE A 155 9.18 -4.33 0.76
N GLU A 156 8.47 -5.25 0.09
CA GLU A 156 7.16 -4.91 -0.48
C GLU A 156 6.13 -4.61 0.61
N ALA A 157 6.21 -5.28 1.76
CA ALA A 157 5.37 -4.96 2.91
C ALA A 157 5.61 -3.54 3.43
N VAL A 158 6.87 -3.12 3.62
CA VAL A 158 7.15 -1.73 4.03
C VAL A 158 6.80 -0.72 2.95
N ARG A 159 6.86 -1.08 1.66
CA ARG A 159 6.37 -0.25 0.55
C ARG A 159 4.85 -0.11 0.57
N ALA A 160 4.14 -1.20 0.79
CA ALA A 160 2.67 -1.26 0.81
C ALA A 160 2.08 -0.42 1.94
N GLY A 161 2.53 -0.60 3.19
CA GLY A 161 1.89 0.03 4.36
C GLY A 161 2.78 0.92 5.22
N GLY A 162 4.04 1.15 4.83
CA GLY A 162 5.03 1.80 5.70
C GLY A 162 5.02 3.33 5.68
N LYS A 163 4.23 3.99 4.82
CA LYS A 163 4.27 5.45 4.65
C LYS A 163 3.88 6.17 5.94
N SER A 164 2.83 5.71 6.62
CA SER A 164 2.34 6.28 7.90
C SER A 164 3.36 6.16 9.05
N HIS A 165 4.34 5.28 8.95
CA HIS A 165 5.41 5.09 9.94
C HIS A 165 6.67 5.90 9.65
N TYR A 166 6.78 6.52 8.47
CA TYR A 166 7.93 7.32 8.09
C TYR A 166 7.90 8.69 8.80
N LYS A 167 8.87 8.92 9.69
CA LYS A 167 9.00 10.16 10.47
C LYS A 167 10.14 11.06 9.98
N GLY A 168 10.89 10.61 8.97
CA GLY A 168 12.05 11.32 8.43
C GLY A 168 11.68 12.65 7.77
N LYS A 169 12.70 13.45 7.50
CA LYS A 169 12.61 14.79 6.89
C LYS A 169 12.70 14.77 5.36
N GLY A 170 12.90 13.59 4.75
CA GLY A 170 12.94 13.41 3.30
C GLY A 170 11.54 13.25 2.71
N SER A 171 11.47 12.95 1.41
CA SER A 171 10.21 12.66 0.75
C SER A 171 9.58 11.37 1.31
N PRO A 172 8.28 11.38 1.70
CA PRO A 172 7.58 10.20 2.22
C PRO A 172 7.09 9.24 1.13
N ARG A 173 7.31 9.54 -0.15
CA ARG A 173 6.89 8.68 -1.28
C ARG A 173 7.69 7.37 -1.30
#